data_AF-A0A3D2GUW1-F1
#
_entry.id   AF-A0A3D2GUW1-F1
#
_cell.length_a   1.000
_cell.length_b   1.000
_cell.length_c   1.000
_cell.angle_alpha   90.00
_cell.angle_beta   90.00
_cell.angle_gamma   90.00
#
_symmetry.space_group_name_H-M   'P 1'
#
loop_
_entity.id
_entity.type
_entity.pdbx_description
1 polymer ?
#
loop_
_entity_poly.entity_id
_entity_poly.type
_entity_poly.pdbx_seq_one_letter_code
_entity_poly.pdbx_strand_id
1 'polypeptide(L)'
;MSEQTLTHDCFRRVVIGVDPAVTHHENSDETGIIVAGLGRDNNFYVLEDLSGRYRPTEWAERVAMAYEEYGADRVVAEVNQGGDLVEATLRMVDPRLSYKGVRATRGKLVRAEPIAALYEKKRVFHRQCFQKLEDQMCRFTGVREESSPDRLDALVWALTELALSAPGRPTAWSL
;
A
#
# COMPACT_ATOMS: atom_id res chain seq x y z
N MET A 1 -8.87 -22.59 -21.63
CA MET A 1 -8.36 -21.21 -21.58
C MET A 1 -7.67 -21.06 -20.25
N SER A 2 -6.34 -21.08 -20.26
CA SER A 2 -5.51 -21.19 -19.06
C SER A 2 -5.54 -19.90 -18.25
N GLU A 3 -6.17 -19.95 -17.07
CA GLU A 3 -5.98 -18.99 -15.98
C GLU A 3 -4.48 -18.93 -15.65
N GLN A 4 -3.86 -17.80 -15.93
CA GLN A 4 -2.47 -17.55 -15.55
C GLN A 4 -2.44 -17.34 -14.03
N THR A 5 -2.02 -18.36 -13.30
CA THR A 5 -1.54 -18.23 -11.92
C THR A 5 -0.56 -17.06 -11.85
N LEU A 6 -0.90 -16.02 -11.10
CA LEU A 6 -0.19 -14.74 -11.11
C LEU A 6 1.21 -14.88 -10.50
N THR A 7 2.22 -14.95 -11.37
CA THR A 7 3.46 -14.16 -11.29
C THR A 7 4.19 -14.05 -9.93
N HIS A 8 4.26 -15.10 -9.09
CA HIS A 8 5.12 -15.03 -7.90
C HIS A 8 6.62 -14.97 -8.28
N ASP A 9 7.02 -15.58 -9.40
CA ASP A 9 8.44 -15.78 -9.69
C ASP A 9 9.17 -14.52 -10.20
N CYS A 10 8.45 -13.47 -10.63
CA CYS A 10 9.07 -12.23 -11.12
C CYS A 10 9.33 -11.18 -10.02
N PHE A 11 8.70 -11.31 -8.85
CA PHE A 11 8.86 -10.38 -7.73
C PHE A 11 9.70 -10.99 -6.61
N ARG A 12 10.60 -10.19 -6.05
CA ARG A 12 11.39 -10.55 -4.87
C ARG A 12 10.62 -10.37 -3.58
N ARG A 13 9.65 -9.46 -3.59
CA ARG A 13 8.82 -9.12 -2.44
C ARG A 13 7.52 -8.47 -2.90
N VAL A 14 6.42 -8.79 -2.24
CA VAL A 14 5.12 -8.15 -2.44
C VAL A 14 4.61 -7.61 -1.10
N VAL A 15 4.09 -6.38 -1.10
CA VAL A 15 3.56 -5.70 0.08
C VAL A 15 2.19 -5.13 -0.26
N ILE A 16 1.26 -5.24 0.69
CA ILE A 16 -0.06 -4.61 0.63
C ILE A 16 -0.04 -3.38 1.53
N GLY A 17 -0.23 -2.20 0.96
CA GLY A 17 -0.44 -0.96 1.70
C GLY A 17 -1.94 -0.73 1.95
N VAL A 18 -2.30 -0.35 3.17
CA VAL A 18 -3.68 -0.09 3.57
C VAL A 18 -3.77 1.28 4.25
N ASP A 19 -4.69 2.12 3.79
CA ASP A 19 -5.13 3.33 4.48
C ASP A 19 -6.61 3.16 4.87
N PRO A 20 -6.88 2.69 6.11
CA PRO A 20 -8.22 2.28 6.50
C PRO A 20 -9.12 3.46 6.88
N ALA A 21 -10.37 3.41 6.42
CA ALA A 21 -11.42 4.26 6.97
C ALA A 21 -11.79 3.82 8.40
N VAL A 22 -11.87 4.78 9.32
CA VAL A 22 -12.14 4.53 10.76
C VAL A 22 -13.63 4.72 11.12
N THR A 23 -14.40 5.28 10.21
CA THR A 23 -15.78 5.71 10.46
C THR A 23 -16.77 4.56 10.22
N HIS A 24 -17.58 4.23 11.25
CA HIS A 24 -18.57 3.14 11.22
C HIS A 24 -19.98 3.64 10.82
N HIS A 25 -20.13 4.26 9.64
CA HIS A 25 -21.44 4.73 9.15
C HIS A 25 -21.70 4.25 7.71
N GLU A 26 -22.95 4.29 7.25
CA GLU A 26 -23.35 3.85 5.89
C GLU A 26 -22.68 4.66 4.76
N ASN A 27 -22.07 5.80 5.10
CA ASN A 27 -21.19 6.60 4.25
C ASN A 27 -19.72 6.44 4.65
N SER A 28 -19.26 5.23 4.95
CA SER A 28 -17.86 4.98 5.31
C SER A 28 -16.92 5.62 4.30
N ASP A 29 -15.86 6.26 4.81
CA ASP A 29 -14.84 6.85 3.95
C ASP A 29 -14.18 5.78 3.07
N GLU A 30 -13.50 6.20 2.01
CA GLU A 30 -12.79 5.26 1.14
C GLU A 30 -11.63 4.62 1.92
N THR A 31 -11.47 3.30 1.79
CA THR A 31 -10.29 2.58 2.28
C THR A 31 -9.34 2.35 1.12
N GLY A 32 -8.13 2.90 1.23
CA GLY A 32 -7.03 2.64 0.30
C GLY A 32 -6.48 1.24 0.48
N ILE A 33 -6.38 0.45 -0.59
CA ILE A 33 -5.78 -0.89 -0.59
C ILE A 33 -4.97 -1.05 -1.88
N ILE A 34 -3.64 -1.05 -1.76
CA ILE A 34 -2.73 -1.16 -2.89
C ILE A 34 -1.82 -2.37 -2.72
N VAL A 35 -1.79 -3.24 -3.73
CA VAL A 35 -0.82 -4.33 -3.82
C VAL A 35 0.37 -3.86 -4.65
N ALA A 36 1.58 -3.93 -4.10
CA ALA A 36 2.80 -3.53 -4.79
C ALA A 36 3.90 -4.59 -4.68
N GLY A 37 4.74 -4.69 -5.72
CA GLY A 37 5.86 -5.63 -5.79
C GLY A 37 7.20 -4.96 -6.06
N LEU A 38 8.28 -5.54 -5.55
CA LEU A 38 9.66 -5.25 -5.94
C LEU A 38 10.11 -6.33 -6.93
N GLY A 39 10.35 -5.95 -8.19
CA GLY A 39 10.81 -6.84 -9.24
C GLY A 39 12.24 -7.32 -9.03
N ARG A 40 12.60 -8.42 -9.69
CA ARG A 40 14.00 -8.91 -9.74
C ARG A 40 14.96 -7.94 -10.44
N ASP A 41 14.43 -7.00 -11.21
CA ASP A 41 15.15 -5.92 -11.88
C ASP A 41 15.37 -4.67 -11.01
N ASN A 42 14.96 -4.72 -9.73
CA ASN A 42 14.99 -3.60 -8.78
C ASN A 42 14.06 -2.43 -9.11
N ASN A 43 13.02 -2.67 -9.92
CA ASN A 43 11.92 -1.73 -10.13
C ASN A 43 10.72 -2.08 -9.25
N PHE A 44 9.85 -1.10 -9.04
CA PHE A 44 8.64 -1.23 -8.24
C PHE A 44 7.42 -1.30 -9.15
N TYR A 45 6.44 -2.10 -8.76
CA TYR A 45 5.26 -2.37 -9.55
C TYR A 45 4.01 -2.22 -8.70
N VAL A 46 3.07 -1.39 -9.14
CA VAL A 46 1.70 -1.39 -8.62
C VAL A 46 0.95 -2.52 -9.33
N LEU A 47 0.59 -3.53 -8.57
CA LEU A 47 0.04 -4.79 -9.08
C LEU A 47 -1.48 -4.76 -9.12
N GLU A 48 -2.12 -4.13 -8.13
CA GLU A 48 -3.57 -4.03 -8.03
C GLU A 48 -3.99 -2.85 -7.15
N ASP A 49 -5.15 -2.27 -7.47
CA ASP A 49 -5.86 -1.29 -6.66
C ASP A 49 -7.22 -1.85 -6.24
N LEU A 50 -7.28 -2.33 -4.99
CA LEU A 50 -8.47 -2.91 -4.38
C LEU A 50 -9.25 -1.89 -3.54
N SER A 51 -8.93 -0.61 -3.66
CA SER A 51 -9.49 0.43 -2.79
C SER A 51 -10.97 0.68 -3.07
N GLY A 52 -11.71 1.05 -2.03
CA GLY A 52 -13.14 1.33 -2.14
C GLY A 52 -13.79 1.60 -0.79
N ARG A 53 -15.10 1.77 -0.79
CA ARG A 53 -15.88 1.95 0.46
C ARG A 53 -16.33 0.59 0.96
N TYR A 54 -15.89 0.26 2.17
CA TYR A 54 -16.08 -1.05 2.76
C TYR A 54 -16.37 -0.92 4.25
N ARG A 55 -17.13 -1.88 4.78
CA ARG A 55 -17.17 -2.12 6.22
C ARG A 55 -15.82 -2.66 6.70
N PRO A 56 -15.50 -2.54 8.01
CA PRO A 56 -14.22 -3.00 8.55
C PRO A 56 -13.82 -4.43 8.18
N THR A 57 -14.74 -5.38 8.31
CA THR A 57 -14.49 -6.79 7.97
C THR A 57 -14.32 -7.01 6.46
N GLU A 58 -15.07 -6.24 5.64
CA GLU A 58 -15.07 -6.39 4.18
C GLU A 58 -13.74 -5.95 3.53
N TRP A 59 -13.08 -4.91 4.05
CA TRP A 59 -11.74 -4.54 3.56
C TRP A 59 -10.68 -5.50 4.07
N ALA A 60 -10.81 -6.02 5.30
CA ALA A 60 -9.87 -6.98 5.86
C ALA A 60 -9.91 -8.32 5.11
N GLU A 61 -11.10 -8.80 4.72
CA GLU A 61 -11.28 -9.96 3.83
C GLU A 61 -10.61 -9.74 2.47
N ARG A 62 -10.75 -8.55 1.88
CA ARG A 62 -10.06 -8.20 0.62
C ARG A 62 -8.55 -8.23 0.76
N VAL A 63 -8.01 -7.69 1.85
CA VAL A 63 -6.58 -7.74 2.13
C VAL A 63 -6.11 -9.19 2.28
N ALA A 64 -6.85 -10.03 3.00
CA ALA A 64 -6.50 -11.44 3.18
C ALA A 64 -6.51 -12.22 1.86
N MET A 65 -7.55 -12.02 1.02
CA MET A 65 -7.61 -12.64 -0.31
C MET A 65 -6.43 -12.20 -1.18
N ALA A 66 -6.12 -10.91 -1.22
CA ALA A 66 -4.99 -10.38 -1.99
C ALA A 66 -3.63 -10.87 -1.44
N TYR A 67 -3.52 -11.05 -0.12
CA TYR A 67 -2.31 -11.58 0.50
C TYR A 67 -2.01 -12.99 0.03
N GLU A 68 -3.03 -13.86 -0.03
CA GLU A 68 -2.92 -15.22 -0.55
C GLU A 68 -2.69 -15.20 -2.07
N GLU A 69 -3.52 -14.48 -2.83
CA GLU A 69 -3.49 -14.44 -4.30
C GLU A 69 -2.15 -13.94 -4.87
N TYR A 70 -1.58 -12.89 -4.28
CA TYR A 70 -0.32 -12.32 -4.73
C TYR A 70 0.89 -12.86 -3.94
N GLY A 71 0.65 -13.70 -2.93
CA GLY A 71 1.71 -14.26 -2.07
C GLY A 71 2.48 -13.14 -1.38
N ALA A 72 1.73 -12.19 -0.81
CA ALA A 72 2.31 -11.02 -0.18
C ALA A 72 3.12 -11.40 1.06
N ASP A 73 4.21 -10.68 1.29
CA ASP A 73 5.08 -10.90 2.45
C ASP A 73 4.62 -10.11 3.68
N ARG A 74 3.88 -9.01 3.46
CA ARG A 74 3.48 -8.09 4.53
C ARG A 74 2.32 -7.18 4.14
N VAL A 75 1.44 -6.93 5.10
CA VAL A 75 0.47 -5.83 5.11
C VAL A 75 1.04 -4.68 5.95
N VAL A 76 0.99 -3.46 5.43
CA VAL A 76 1.40 -2.23 6.12
C VAL A 76 0.22 -1.29 6.19
N ALA A 77 -0.12 -0.80 7.40
CA ALA A 77 -1.23 0.14 7.56
C ALA A 77 -0.92 1.25 8.56
N GLU A 78 -1.51 2.42 8.36
CA GLU A 78 -1.38 3.54 9.29
C GLU A 78 -2.13 3.29 10.61
N VAL A 79 -1.47 3.55 11.75
CA VAL A 79 -2.04 3.29 13.10
C VAL A 79 -2.66 4.52 13.77
N ASN A 80 -2.49 5.71 13.21
CA ASN A 80 -2.98 6.96 13.83
C ASN A 80 -4.50 7.06 13.88
N GLN A 81 -5.15 6.22 13.09
CA GLN A 81 -6.57 6.11 12.81
C GLN A 81 -7.20 4.94 13.60
N GLY A 82 -6.67 4.60 14.79
CA GLY A 82 -7.16 3.48 15.60
C GLY A 82 -6.41 2.17 15.38
N GLY A 83 -5.08 2.20 15.37
CA GLY A 83 -4.20 1.07 15.02
C GLY A 83 -4.51 -0.28 15.68
N ASP A 84 -4.90 -0.30 16.96
CA ASP A 84 -5.28 -1.53 17.66
C ASP A 84 -6.50 -2.21 16.98
N LEU A 85 -7.44 -1.40 16.45
CA LEU A 85 -8.60 -1.90 15.71
C LEU A 85 -8.21 -2.45 14.34
N VAL A 86 -7.26 -1.81 13.64
CA VAL A 86 -6.78 -2.24 12.33
C VAL A 86 -6.11 -3.62 12.44
N GLU A 87 -5.19 -3.78 13.38
CA GLU A 87 -4.53 -5.06 13.61
C GLU A 87 -5.54 -6.12 14.07
N ALA A 88 -6.41 -5.81 15.03
CA ALA A 88 -7.41 -6.75 15.51
C ALA A 88 -8.36 -7.22 14.39
N THR A 89 -8.78 -6.33 13.50
CA THR A 89 -9.67 -6.66 12.37
C THR A 89 -8.96 -7.60 11.39
N LEU A 90 -7.71 -7.30 11.02
CA LEU A 90 -6.92 -8.17 10.14
C LEU A 90 -6.67 -9.56 10.77
N ARG A 91 -6.31 -9.60 12.06
CA ARG A 91 -6.05 -10.86 12.78
C ARG A 91 -7.32 -11.71 12.98
N MET A 92 -8.49 -11.07 13.06
CA MET A 92 -9.77 -11.76 13.13
C MET A 92 -10.09 -12.50 11.83
N VAL A 93 -9.75 -11.90 10.68
CA VAL A 93 -9.96 -12.50 9.35
C VAL A 93 -8.91 -13.57 9.06
N ASP A 94 -7.62 -13.25 9.22
CA ASP A 94 -6.54 -14.23 9.08
C ASP A 94 -5.39 -13.92 10.05
N PRO A 95 -5.18 -14.74 11.10
CA PRO A 95 -4.13 -14.51 12.08
C PRO A 95 -2.71 -14.72 11.52
N ARG A 96 -2.56 -15.33 10.34
CA ARG A 96 -1.26 -15.65 9.73
C ARG A 96 -0.64 -14.46 8.98
N LEU A 97 -1.42 -13.44 8.66
CA LEU A 97 -0.96 -12.27 7.91
C LEU A 97 0.21 -11.59 8.63
N SER A 98 1.34 -11.39 7.97
CA SER A 98 2.39 -10.54 8.52
C SER A 98 1.94 -9.08 8.45
N TYR A 99 1.65 -8.47 9.58
CA TYR A 99 1.22 -7.07 9.69
C TYR A 99 2.32 -6.17 10.26
N LYS A 100 2.38 -4.92 9.79
CA LYS A 100 3.20 -3.86 10.37
C LYS A 100 2.41 -2.55 10.41
N GLY A 101 2.10 -2.09 11.62
CA GLY A 101 1.60 -0.75 11.86
C GLY A 101 2.66 0.32 11.61
N VAL A 102 2.32 1.38 10.89
CA VAL A 102 3.17 2.55 10.67
C VAL A 102 2.50 3.81 11.20
N ARG A 103 3.30 4.70 11.80
CA ARG A 103 2.84 5.98 12.30
C ARG A 103 3.38 7.08 11.41
N ALA A 104 2.48 7.87 10.79
CA ALA A 104 2.90 9.09 10.12
C ALA A 104 3.46 10.07 11.17
N THR A 105 4.74 10.42 11.03
CA THR A 105 5.44 11.39 11.89
C THR A 105 5.69 12.73 11.19
N ARG A 106 5.43 12.79 9.88
CA ARG A 106 5.58 13.96 9.02
C ARG A 106 4.34 14.11 8.15
N GLY A 107 4.11 15.32 7.66
CA GLY A 107 2.99 15.60 6.77
C GLY A 107 3.03 14.75 5.50
N LYS A 108 1.84 14.47 4.94
CA LYS A 108 1.62 13.68 3.71
C LYS A 108 2.55 14.02 2.55
N LEU A 109 2.79 15.31 2.27
CA LEU A 109 3.69 15.72 1.18
C LEU A 109 5.11 15.20 1.38
N VAL A 110 5.65 15.29 2.60
CA VAL A 110 7.00 14.81 2.93
C VAL A 110 7.08 13.28 2.88
N ARG A 111 5.96 12.57 3.14
CA ARG A 111 5.90 11.11 2.98
C ARG A 111 5.86 10.71 1.50
N ALA A 112 5.18 11.48 0.65
CA ALA A 112 5.02 11.18 -0.76
C ALA A 112 6.27 11.54 -1.60
N GLU A 113 7.05 12.54 -1.20
CA GLU A 113 8.23 13.03 -1.95
C GLU A 113 9.22 11.92 -2.35
N PRO A 114 9.67 10.99 -1.46
CA PRO A 114 10.58 9.93 -1.86
C PRO A 114 10.00 9.00 -2.93
N ILE A 115 8.67 8.82 -2.93
CA ILE A 115 7.96 7.97 -3.89
C ILE A 115 7.81 8.70 -5.22
N ALA A 116 7.48 9.99 -5.20
CA ALA A 116 7.48 10.82 -6.40
C ALA A 116 8.85 10.81 -7.11
N ALA A 117 9.95 10.89 -6.35
CA ALA A 117 11.30 10.79 -6.90
C ALA A 117 11.59 9.42 -7.56
N LEU A 118 10.94 8.32 -7.13
CA LEU A 118 11.03 7.03 -7.81
C LEU A 118 10.25 7.02 -9.14
N TYR A 119 9.07 7.65 -9.19
CA TYR A 119 8.32 7.85 -10.42
C TYR A 119 9.11 8.70 -11.44
N GLU A 120 9.69 9.82 -11.02
CA GLU A 120 10.53 10.68 -11.87
C GLU A 120 11.72 9.94 -12.47
N LYS A 121 12.32 9.04 -11.68
CA LYS A 121 13.41 8.17 -12.12
C LYS A 121 12.96 6.98 -12.96
N LYS A 122 11.67 6.89 -13.31
CA LYS A 122 11.06 5.79 -14.07
C LYS A 122 11.31 4.43 -13.43
N ARG A 123 11.20 4.36 -12.10
CA ARG A 123 11.41 3.13 -11.31
C ARG A 123 10.12 2.51 -10.79
N VAL A 124 8.98 3.18 -10.93
CA VAL A 124 7.68 2.66 -10.52
C VAL A 124 6.79 2.51 -11.75
N PHE A 125 6.19 1.34 -11.90
CA PHE A 125 5.35 0.98 -13.03
C PHE A 125 3.99 0.50 -12.54
N HIS A 126 2.92 0.87 -13.23
CA HIS A 126 1.60 0.31 -12.98
C HIS A 126 1.36 -0.84 -13.96
N ARG A 127 0.92 -2.01 -13.46
CA ARG A 127 0.72 -3.21 -14.29
C ARG A 127 -0.41 -3.04 -15.31
N GLN A 128 -1.38 -2.18 -14.99
CA GLN A 128 -2.48 -1.75 -15.84
C GLN A 128 -2.83 -0.30 -15.50
N CYS A 129 -3.82 0.27 -16.18
CA CYS A 129 -4.34 1.58 -15.79
C CYS A 129 -5.22 1.44 -14.54
N PHE A 130 -4.87 2.17 -13.49
CA PHE A 130 -5.63 2.27 -12.26
C PHE A 130 -6.24 3.66 -12.17
N GLN A 131 -7.21 3.93 -13.04
CA GLN A 131 -7.72 5.29 -13.31
C GLN A 131 -8.03 6.10 -12.03
N LYS A 132 -8.68 5.50 -11.02
CA LYS A 132 -9.02 6.20 -9.77
C LYS A 132 -7.79 6.55 -8.94
N LEU A 133 -6.81 5.65 -8.85
CA LEU A 133 -5.54 5.90 -8.20
C LEU A 133 -4.76 6.98 -8.95
N GLU A 134 -4.61 6.85 -10.27
CA GLU A 134 -3.90 7.81 -11.12
C GLU A 134 -4.53 9.20 -11.07
N ASP A 135 -5.86 9.29 -11.04
CA ASP A 135 -6.60 10.53 -10.83
C ASP A 135 -6.24 11.17 -9.49
N GLN A 136 -6.19 10.39 -8.41
CA GLN A 136 -5.79 10.89 -7.08
C GLN A 136 -4.34 11.36 -7.09
N MET A 137 -3.43 10.61 -7.73
CA MET A 137 -2.03 10.99 -7.89
C MET A 137 -1.87 12.32 -8.64
N CYS A 138 -2.63 12.52 -9.73
CA CYS A 138 -2.55 13.74 -10.55
C CYS A 138 -3.17 14.97 -9.86
N ARG A 139 -4.22 14.77 -9.06
CA ARG A 139 -4.91 15.87 -8.36
C ARG A 139 -4.18 16.29 -7.09
N PHE A 140 -3.41 15.42 -6.48
CA PHE A 140 -2.73 15.70 -5.22
C PHE A 140 -1.70 16.82 -5.40
N THR A 141 -1.99 17.96 -4.78
CA THR A 141 -1.11 19.14 -4.80
C THR A 141 -0.20 19.20 -3.59
N GLY A 142 -0.56 18.48 -2.52
CA GLY A 142 0.21 18.44 -1.27
C GLY A 142 0.10 19.71 -0.43
N VAL A 143 -0.86 20.59 -0.76
CA VAL A 143 -1.22 21.75 0.06
C VAL A 143 -1.70 21.27 1.43
N ARG A 144 -1.30 21.98 2.50
CA ARG A 144 -1.50 21.55 3.90
C ARG A 144 -2.96 21.28 4.29
N GLU A 145 -3.91 21.95 3.65
CA GLU A 145 -5.34 21.87 3.97
C GLU A 145 -6.11 20.88 3.10
N GLU A 146 -5.48 20.30 2.08
CA GLU A 146 -6.10 19.28 1.25
C GLU A 146 -6.22 17.99 2.09
N SER A 147 -7.33 17.24 2.00
CA SER A 147 -7.37 15.89 2.58
C SER A 147 -6.39 15.00 1.82
N SER A 148 -5.75 14.05 2.50
CA SER A 148 -4.92 13.09 1.79
C SER A 148 -5.81 12.09 1.02
N PRO A 149 -5.49 11.69 -0.21
CA PRO A 149 -6.27 10.70 -0.93
C PRO A 149 -5.94 9.29 -0.42
N ASP A 150 -6.96 8.52 -0.02
CA ASP A 150 -6.78 7.23 0.67
C ASP A 150 -5.98 6.22 -0.18
N ARG A 151 -6.19 6.20 -1.51
CA ARG A 151 -5.44 5.29 -2.43
C ARG A 151 -3.99 5.70 -2.57
N LEU A 152 -3.73 7.00 -2.65
CA LEU A 152 -2.36 7.54 -2.74
C LEU A 152 -1.57 7.25 -1.46
N ASP A 153 -2.18 7.39 -0.28
CA ASP A 153 -1.50 7.08 0.97
C ASP A 153 -1.20 5.58 1.10
N ALA A 154 -2.15 4.71 0.73
CA ALA A 154 -1.91 3.28 0.65
C ALA A 154 -0.76 2.93 -0.31
N LEU A 155 -0.71 3.57 -1.49
CA LEU A 155 0.39 3.42 -2.46
C LEU A 155 1.74 3.85 -1.85
N VAL A 156 1.79 5.02 -1.22
CA VAL A 156 2.99 5.56 -0.59
C VAL A 156 3.51 4.61 0.49
N TRP A 157 2.62 4.04 1.30
CA TRP A 157 2.99 3.07 2.32
C TRP A 157 3.58 1.79 1.75
N ALA A 158 2.92 1.21 0.75
CA ALA A 158 3.39 -0.02 0.10
C ALA A 158 4.78 0.17 -0.53
N LEU A 159 4.96 1.23 -1.31
CA LEU A 159 6.22 1.52 -2.00
C LEU A 159 7.34 1.92 -1.02
N THR A 160 7.01 2.62 0.06
CA THR A 160 7.98 2.93 1.11
C THR A 160 8.53 1.67 1.76
N GLU A 161 7.66 0.74 2.19
CA GLU A 161 8.09 -0.51 2.81
C GLU A 161 8.97 -1.36 1.87
N LEU A 162 8.61 -1.42 0.59
CA LEU A 162 9.43 -2.09 -0.43
C LEU A 162 10.79 -1.41 -0.60
N ALA A 163 10.82 -0.08 -0.70
CA ALA A 163 12.05 0.69 -0.87
C ALA A 163 13.00 0.57 0.33
N LEU A 164 12.47 0.47 1.55
CA LEU A 164 13.29 0.24 2.75
C LEU A 164 14.03 -1.10 2.74
N SER A 165 13.53 -2.07 1.97
CA SER A 165 14.01 -3.45 1.94
C SER A 165 14.69 -3.82 0.62
N ALA A 166 14.81 -2.86 -0.31
CA ALA A 166 15.50 -3.06 -1.57
C ALA A 166 17.03 -3.13 -1.33
N PRO A 167 17.74 -4.05 -2.02
CA PRO A 167 19.19 -4.16 -1.91
C PRO A 167 19.90 -2.90 -2.44
N GLY A 168 21.01 -2.52 -1.80
CA GLY A 168 21.80 -1.32 -2.18
C GLY A 168 21.45 -0.05 -1.41
N ARG A 169 20.63 -0.14 -0.36
CA ARG A 169 20.46 0.96 0.59
C ARG A 169 21.81 1.21 1.30
N PRO A 170 22.38 2.43 1.27
CA PRO A 170 23.52 2.72 2.11
C PRO A 170 23.05 2.58 3.56
N THR A 171 23.60 1.58 4.25
CA THR A 171 23.52 1.53 5.71
C THR A 171 24.35 2.70 6.21
N ALA A 172 23.69 3.82 6.49
CA ALA A 172 24.25 4.75 7.47
C ALA A 172 24.54 3.90 8.72
N TRP A 173 25.73 4.07 9.31
CA TRP A 173 26.28 3.32 10.47
C TRP A 173 27.11 2.06 10.18
N SER A 174 28.00 2.11 9.18
CA SER A 174 29.23 1.29 9.21
C SER A 174 30.45 2.20 9.18
N LEU A 175 30.77 2.78 10.34
CA LEU A 175 32.08 3.29 10.73
C LEU A 175 32.38 2.76 12.12
#